data_AF-A0A165VQL9-F1
#
_entry.id   AF-A0A165VQL9-F1
#
_cell.length_a   1.000
_cell.length_b   1.000
_cell.length_c   1.000
_cell.angle_alpha   90.00
_cell.angle_beta   90.00
_cell.angle_gamma   90.00
#
_symmetry.space_group_name_H-M   'P 1'
#
loop_
_entity.id
_entity.type
_entity.pdbx_description
1 polymer ?
#
loop_
_entity_poly.entity_id
_entity_poly.type
_entity_poly.pdbx_seq_one_letter_code
_entity_poly.pdbx_strand_id
1 'polypeptide(L)'
;AQRDVLEALSFTVAGNCPAAYMEEIYHSLEGSALEQLMLIEDGLWKSVQDEAFKRLFDALYDTDVLQFPVSLLTVASLFEALIDAMAEKY
;
A
#
# COMPACT_ATOMS: atom_id res chain seq x y z
N ALA A 1 -16.24 -24.26 8.45
CA ALA A 1 -15.00 -23.46 8.40
C ALA A 1 -15.14 -22.20 7.54
N GLN A 2 -15.16 -22.27 6.20
CA GLN A 2 -15.29 -21.05 5.36
C GLN A 2 -16.61 -20.28 5.57
N ARG A 3 -17.74 -20.98 5.70
CA ARG A 3 -19.05 -20.36 6.01
C ARG A 3 -19.02 -19.62 7.35
N ASP A 4 -18.44 -20.24 8.37
CA ASP A 4 -18.39 -19.68 9.73
C ASP A 4 -17.53 -18.40 9.79
N VAL A 5 -16.44 -18.35 9.00
CA VAL A 5 -15.59 -17.14 8.87
C VAL A 5 -16.34 -16.01 8.18
N LEU A 6 -17.06 -16.31 7.09
CA LEU A 6 -17.85 -15.31 6.37
C LEU A 6 -19.02 -14.81 7.22
N GLU A 7 -19.66 -15.70 7.96
CA GLU A 7 -20.73 -15.36 8.90
C GLU A 7 -20.21 -14.46 10.04
N ALA A 8 -19.04 -14.76 10.61
CA ALA A 8 -18.38 -13.91 11.59
C ALA A 8 -18.02 -12.51 11.05
N LEU A 9 -17.67 -12.42 9.77
CA LEU A 9 -17.40 -11.16 9.07
C LEU A 9 -18.68 -10.49 8.53
N SER A 10 -19.87 -11.00 8.86
CA SER A 10 -21.15 -10.49 8.33
C SER A 10 -21.17 -10.43 6.79
N PHE A 11 -20.46 -11.35 6.14
CA PHE A 11 -20.24 -11.39 4.70
C PHE A 11 -19.64 -10.11 4.12
N THR A 12 -19.02 -9.27 4.95
CA THR A 12 -18.44 -7.97 4.58
C THR A 12 -16.93 -8.10 4.46
N VAL A 13 -16.45 -8.52 3.29
CA VAL A 13 -15.01 -8.78 3.03
C VAL A 13 -14.31 -7.60 2.35
N ALA A 14 -15.06 -6.64 1.81
CA ALA A 14 -14.56 -5.65 0.84
C ALA A 14 -14.08 -4.30 1.43
N GLY A 15 -13.97 -4.16 2.76
CA GLY A 15 -14.01 -2.83 3.38
C GLY A 15 -12.69 -2.04 3.53
N ASN A 16 -11.53 -2.68 3.63
CA ASN A 16 -10.27 -1.99 4.00
C ASN A 16 -9.05 -2.73 3.43
N CYS A 17 -8.79 -2.56 2.13
CA CYS A 17 -7.65 -3.18 1.47
C CYS A 17 -6.59 -2.11 1.12
N PRO A 18 -5.29 -2.34 1.42
CA PRO A 18 -4.21 -1.45 1.00
C PRO A 18 -4.21 -1.15 -0.51
N ALA A 19 -4.55 -2.14 -1.35
CA ALA A 19 -4.60 -1.95 -2.80
C ALA A 19 -5.54 -0.81 -3.23
N ALA A 20 -6.72 -0.71 -2.62
CA ALA A 20 -7.68 0.35 -2.94
C ALA A 20 -7.12 1.73 -2.59
N TYR A 21 -6.47 1.86 -1.43
CA TYR A 21 -5.82 3.11 -1.03
C TYR A 21 -4.64 3.47 -1.93
N MET A 22 -3.82 2.50 -2.35
CA MET A 22 -2.71 2.77 -3.27
C MET A 22 -3.19 3.27 -4.63
N GLU A 23 -4.30 2.74 -5.15
CA GLU A 23 -4.92 3.22 -6.40
C GLU A 23 -5.51 4.62 -6.24
N GLU A 24 -6.21 4.90 -5.13
CA GLU A 24 -6.71 6.25 -4.85
C GLU A 24 -5.57 7.27 -4.73
N ILE A 25 -4.47 6.89 -4.08
CA ILE A 25 -3.28 7.72 -3.97
C ILE A 25 -2.68 7.94 -5.36
N TYR A 26 -2.53 6.89 -6.17
CA TYR A 26 -2.03 7.01 -7.54
C TYR A 26 -2.84 8.01 -8.36
N HIS A 27 -4.16 7.89 -8.38
CA HIS A 27 -5.04 8.81 -9.08
C HIS A 27 -4.98 10.24 -8.54
N SER A 28 -4.75 10.40 -7.24
CA SER A 28 -4.56 11.74 -6.64
C SER A 28 -3.26 12.42 -7.05
N LEU A 29 -2.29 11.65 -7.56
CA LEU A 29 -0.97 12.12 -7.98
C LEU A 29 -0.91 12.49 -9.46
N GLU A 30 -1.95 12.18 -10.24
CA GLU A 30 -2.06 12.60 -11.64
C GLU A 30 -1.92 14.13 -11.76
N GLY A 31 -1.00 14.57 -12.61
CA GLY A 31 -0.61 15.97 -12.81
C GLY A 31 0.43 16.51 -11.83
N SER A 32 0.95 15.70 -10.89
CA SER A 32 1.95 16.14 -9.91
C SER A 32 3.40 15.90 -10.37
N ALA A 33 4.35 16.54 -9.69
CA ALA A 33 5.79 16.25 -9.89
C ALA A 33 6.15 14.78 -9.56
N LEU A 34 5.35 14.12 -8.72
CA LEU A 34 5.53 12.71 -8.39
C LEU A 34 5.19 11.80 -9.57
N GLU A 35 4.14 12.13 -10.34
CA GLU A 35 3.81 11.39 -11.56
C GLU A 35 4.95 11.50 -12.58
N GLN A 36 5.50 12.70 -12.75
CA GLN A 36 6.65 12.89 -13.64
C GLN A 36 7.85 12.05 -13.23
N LEU A 37 8.07 11.87 -11.91
CA LEU A 37 9.09 10.98 -11.38
C LEU A 37 8.79 9.50 -11.70
N MET A 38 7.53 9.08 -11.61
CA MET A 38 7.10 7.72 -11.95
C MET A 38 7.24 7.40 -13.44
N LEU A 39 7.15 8.41 -14.31
CA LEU A 39 7.34 8.27 -15.76
C LEU A 39 8.82 8.19 -16.17
N ILE A 40 9.78 8.40 -15.25
CA ILE A 40 11.22 8.31 -15.56
C ILE A 40 11.61 6.88 -15.91
N GLU A 41 10.97 5.89 -15.30
CA GLU A 41 11.26 4.49 -15.54
C GLU A 41 10.00 3.63 -15.55
N ASP A 42 9.85 2.88 -16.63
CA ASP A 42 8.76 1.93 -16.80
C ASP A 42 8.75 0.90 -15.66
N GLY A 43 7.61 0.82 -14.96
CA GLY A 43 7.40 -0.15 -13.89
C GLY A 43 7.90 0.29 -12.50
N LEU A 44 8.41 1.52 -12.35
CA LEU A 44 8.79 2.06 -11.03
C LEU A 44 7.62 2.00 -10.04
N TRP A 45 6.43 2.41 -10.48
CA TRP A 45 5.23 2.38 -9.65
C TRP A 45 4.90 0.97 -9.15
N LYS A 46 5.01 -0.04 -10.01
CA LYS A 46 4.81 -1.44 -9.63
C LYS A 46 5.84 -1.90 -8.61
N SER A 47 7.11 -1.53 -8.79
CA SER A 47 8.16 -1.84 -7.81
C SER A 47 7.87 -1.22 -6.44
N VAL A 48 7.42 0.04 -6.42
CA VAL A 48 7.01 0.74 -5.18
C VAL A 48 5.82 0.04 -4.52
N GLN A 49 4.82 -0.37 -5.29
CA GLN A 49 3.68 -1.15 -4.77
C GLN A 49 4.14 -2.47 -4.16
N ASP A 50 4.95 -3.26 -4.87
CA ASP A 50 5.45 -4.56 -4.40
C ASP A 50 6.23 -4.41 -3.08
N GLU A 51 7.05 -3.36 -2.97
CA GLU A 51 7.89 -3.07 -1.83
C GLU A 51 7.07 -2.53 -0.63
N ALA A 52 6.03 -1.73 -0.90
CA ALA A 52 5.05 -1.31 0.10
C ALA A 52 4.25 -2.52 0.63
N PHE A 53 3.83 -3.44 -0.24
CA PHE A 53 3.15 -4.67 0.19
C PHE A 53 4.01 -5.54 1.08
N LYS A 54 5.29 -5.73 0.77
CA LYS A 54 6.21 -6.46 1.66
C LYS A 54 6.28 -5.83 3.05
N ARG A 55 6.44 -4.52 3.14
CA ARG A 55 6.43 -3.78 4.43
C ARG A 55 5.12 -3.98 5.20
N LEU A 56 3.98 -3.91 4.51
CA LEU A 56 2.68 -4.16 5.13
C LEU A 56 2.56 -5.59 5.63
N PHE A 57 3.05 -6.59 4.89
CA PHE A 57 3.05 -7.98 5.33
C PHE A 57 3.94 -8.19 6.56
N ASP A 58 5.11 -7.56 6.60
CA ASP A 58 5.99 -7.63 7.77
C ASP A 58 5.37 -6.93 8.99
N ALA A 59 4.69 -5.80 8.77
CA ALA A 59 3.97 -5.07 9.81
C ALA A 59 2.83 -5.87 10.47
N LEU A 60 2.28 -6.89 9.79
CA LEU A 60 1.24 -7.75 10.38
C LEU A 60 1.76 -8.59 11.56
N TYR A 61 3.07 -8.80 11.67
CA TYR A 61 3.68 -9.52 12.78
C TYR A 61 3.93 -8.65 14.01
N ASP A 62 3.77 -7.33 13.88
CA ASP A 62 3.90 -6.38 14.98
C ASP A 62 2.52 -5.90 15.46
N THR A 63 2.12 -6.40 16.64
CA THR A 63 0.83 -6.05 17.24
C THR A 63 0.70 -4.57 17.58
N ASP A 64 1.82 -3.87 17.82
CA ASP A 64 1.80 -2.44 18.12
C ASP A 64 1.52 -1.62 16.86
N VAL A 65 1.77 -2.17 15.67
CA VAL A 65 1.50 -1.50 14.39
C VAL A 65 0.04 -1.72 13.96
N LEU A 66 -0.57 -2.85 14.34
CA LEU A 66 -1.97 -3.17 14.03
C LEU A 66 -3.00 -2.26 14.71
N GLN A 67 -2.59 -1.44 15.67
CA GLN A 67 -3.47 -0.42 16.28
C GLN A 67 -3.80 0.73 15.32
N PHE A 68 -2.99 0.92 14.27
CA PHE A 68 -3.17 2.01 13.32
C PHE A 68 -4.14 1.64 12.18
N PRO A 69 -4.88 2.62 11.63
CA PRO A 69 -5.74 2.38 10.48
C PRO A 69 -4.95 1.88 9.27
N VAL A 70 -5.55 0.94 8.52
CA VAL A 70 -4.96 0.36 7.30
C VAL A 70 -4.57 1.45 6.28
N SER A 71 -5.37 2.52 6.16
CA SER A 71 -5.04 3.66 5.31
C SER A 71 -3.73 4.35 5.69
N LEU A 72 -3.50 4.58 6.99
CA LEU A 72 -2.28 5.20 7.49
C LEU A 72 -1.07 4.30 7.28
N LEU A 73 -1.21 3.01 7.57
CA LEU A 73 -0.18 2.02 7.33
C LEU A 73 0.18 1.93 5.85
N THR A 74 -0.83 1.97 4.98
CA THR A 74 -0.64 1.93 3.53
C THR A 74 0.16 3.15 3.06
N VAL A 75 -0.24 4.35 3.47
CA VAL A 75 0.47 5.60 3.12
C VAL A 75 1.91 5.56 3.63
N ALA A 76 2.13 5.19 4.89
CA ALA A 76 3.48 5.10 5.46
C ALA A 76 4.38 4.12 4.69
N SER A 77 3.87 2.92 4.43
CA SER A 77 4.61 1.90 3.66
C SER A 77 4.93 2.34 2.23
N LEU A 78 4.02 3.07 1.60
CA LEU A 78 4.18 3.58 0.24
C LEU A 78 5.23 4.70 0.16
N PHE A 79 5.26 5.60 1.16
CA PHE A 79 6.27 6.64 1.24
C PHE A 79 7.67 6.06 1.44
N GLU A 80 7.85 5.11 2.36
CA GLU A 80 9.13 4.42 2.57
C GLU A 80 9.58 3.70 1.30
N ALA A 81 8.69 2.94 0.67
CA ALA A 81 8.99 2.25 -0.59
C ALA A 81 9.39 3.20 -1.72
N LEU A 82 8.77 4.38 -1.79
CA LEU A 82 9.12 5.40 -2.78
C LEU A 82 10.50 6.01 -2.49
N ILE A 83 10.81 6.29 -1.23
CA ILE A 83 12.13 6.81 -0.82
C ILE A 83 13.22 5.82 -1.19
N ASP A 84 13.03 4.54 -0.87
CA ASP A 84 14.00 3.49 -1.19
C ASP A 84 14.19 3.34 -2.70
N ALA A 85 13.09 3.33 -3.46
CA ALA A 85 13.15 3.26 -4.92
C ALA A 85 13.84 4.49 -5.55
N MET A 86 13.77 5.66 -4.91
CA MET A 86 14.54 6.83 -5.33
C MET A 86 16.01 6.72 -4.93
N ALA A 87 16.31 6.25 -3.72
CA ALA A 87 17.66 6.10 -3.20
C ALA A 87 18.48 5.05 -3.97
N GLU A 88 17.85 4.00 -4.49
CA GLU A 88 18.54 3.03 -5.36
C GLU A 88 18.95 3.64 -6.72
N LYS A 89 18.29 4.72 -7.14
CA LYS A 89 18.50 5.33 -8.46
C LYS A 89 19.40 6.56 -8.45
N TYR A 90 19.67 7.16 -7.28
CA TYR A 90 20.46 8.38 -7.10
C TYR A 90 21.64 8.15 -6.16
#